data_AF-A0A7Z9KJY0-F1
#
_entry.id   AF-A0A7Z9KJY0-F1
#
_cell.length_a   1.000
_cell.length_b   1.000
_cell.length_c   1.000
_cell.angle_alpha   90.00
_cell.angle_beta   90.00
_cell.angle_gamma   90.00
#
_symmetry.space_group_name_H-M   'P 1'
#
loop_
_entity.id
_entity.type
_entity.pdbx_description
1 polymer ?
#
loop_
_entity_poly.entity_id
_entity_poly.type
_entity_poly.pdbx_seq_one_letter_code
_entity_poly.pdbx_strand_id
1 'polypeptide(L)'
;YDSNFVPVGQDQRQHLEITRDIAIRFNHLYGEVFVIPDAIIEKEIATIPGLDGRKMSKSYGNVIPLLAPEKQFRKAIMKITTDSKSVDEPKDPGTCSVFALYQCFSGKAEQEALADRYRAGGMGYGEAKQICFDALNAELKEPREIYQQIRNDKTKLNGILESGRDKARVIARQVTDRVRDKVGL
;
A
#
# COMPACT_ATOMS: atom_id res chain seq x y z
N TYR A 1 20.74 11.12 3.23
CA TYR A 1 20.24 11.24 1.85
C TYR A 1 19.65 12.62 1.56
N ASP A 2 19.74 13.58 2.49
CA ASP A 2 19.27 14.96 2.28
C ASP A 2 17.80 15.04 1.81
N SER A 3 16.95 14.17 2.35
CA SER A 3 15.54 14.11 2.00
C SER A 3 14.82 15.40 2.42
N ASN A 4 14.19 16.09 1.47
CA ASN A 4 13.33 17.24 1.76
C ASN A 4 11.95 16.81 2.26
N PHE A 5 11.46 15.68 1.78
CA PHE A 5 10.12 15.19 2.09
C PHE A 5 10.14 13.70 2.42
N VAL A 6 9.34 13.30 3.41
CA VAL A 6 9.20 11.90 3.83
C VAL A 6 7.70 11.57 3.92
N PRO A 7 7.17 10.71 3.02
CA PRO A 7 5.83 10.19 3.14
C PRO A 7 5.70 9.33 4.39
N VAL A 8 4.79 9.69 5.28
CA VAL A 8 4.58 8.99 6.56
C VAL A 8 3.08 8.87 6.87
N GLY A 9 2.70 7.78 7.53
CA GLY A 9 1.39 7.67 8.15
C GLY A 9 1.24 8.66 9.31
N GLN A 10 0.01 9.00 9.67
CA GLN A 10 -0.28 9.91 10.79
C GLN A 10 0.37 9.43 12.11
N ASP A 11 0.45 8.11 12.30
CA ASP A 11 1.07 7.44 13.44
C ASP A 11 2.60 7.56 13.48
N GLN A 12 3.23 7.81 12.33
CA GLN A 12 4.68 7.91 12.19
C GLN A 12 5.20 9.36 12.24
N ARG A 13 4.31 10.35 12.34
CA ARG A 13 4.67 11.78 12.40
C ARG A 13 5.69 12.07 13.49
N GLN A 14 5.53 11.48 14.68
CA GLN A 14 6.44 11.72 15.81
C GLN A 14 7.87 11.29 15.52
N HIS A 15 8.09 10.21 14.78
CA HIS A 15 9.43 9.79 14.38
C HIS A 15 10.11 10.80 13.46
N LEU A 16 9.34 11.46 12.59
CA LEU A 16 9.88 12.52 11.74
C LEU A 16 10.24 13.76 12.55
N GLU A 17 9.43 14.15 13.54
CA GLU A 17 9.76 15.27 14.43
C GLU A 17 11.06 15.00 15.21
N ILE A 18 11.24 13.79 15.74
CA ILE A 18 12.51 13.39 16.39
C ILE A 18 13.70 13.53 15.41
N THR A 19 13.51 13.11 14.15
CA THR A 19 14.54 13.24 13.12
C THR A 19 14.89 14.71 12.86
N ARG A 20 13.88 15.58 12.79
CA ARG A 20 14.04 17.03 12.60
C ARG A 20 14.78 17.66 13.78
N ASP A 21 14.38 17.35 15.02
CA ASP A 21 15.02 17.88 16.23
C ASP A 21 16.50 17.50 16.31
N ILE A 22 16.83 16.24 15.98
CA ILE A 22 18.22 15.77 15.91
C ILE A 22 18.99 16.54 14.84
N ALA A 23 18.42 16.70 13.65
CA ALA A 23 19.07 17.39 12.54
C ALA A 23 19.29 18.89 12.84
N ILE A 24 18.29 19.57 13.41
CA ILE A 24 18.38 20.98 13.84
C ILE A 24 19.46 21.14 14.91
N ARG A 25 19.46 20.27 15.93
CA ARG A 25 20.45 20.33 17.01
C ARG A 25 21.87 20.09 16.49
N PHE A 26 22.05 19.11 15.61
CA PHE A 26 23.35 18.87 14.99
C PHE A 26 23.80 20.09 14.18
N ASN A 27 22.91 20.67 13.37
CA ASN A 27 23.23 21.85 12.58
C ASN A 27 23.59 23.06 13.44
N HIS A 28 22.95 23.22 14.60
CA HIS A 28 23.28 24.29 15.54
C HIS A 28 24.68 24.13 16.15
N LEU A 29 25.10 22.89 16.45
CA LEU A 29 26.39 22.60 17.08
C LEU A 29 27.57 22.63 16.10
N TYR A 30 27.35 22.17 14.86
CA TYR A 30 28.43 21.89 13.89
C TYR A 30 28.30 22.67 12.57
N GLY A 31 27.30 23.56 12.45
CA GLY A 31 26.96 24.28 11.22
C GLY A 31 25.99 23.49 10.33
N GLU A 32 25.50 24.11 9.25
CA GLU A 32 24.50 23.47 8.38
C GLU A 32 25.05 22.21 7.66
N VAL A 33 24.61 21.02 8.09
CA VAL A 33 25.04 19.72 7.54
C VAL A 33 23.87 18.90 6.99
N PHE A 34 22.78 18.84 7.74
CA PHE A 34 21.60 18.07 7.40
C PHE A 34 20.48 18.93 6.84
N VAL A 35 19.81 18.43 5.80
CA VAL A 35 18.50 18.94 5.37
C VAL A 35 17.46 18.55 6.41
N ILE A 36 16.57 19.47 6.76
CA ILE A 36 15.46 19.23 7.67
C ILE A 36 14.26 18.72 6.85
N PRO A 37 13.82 17.45 7.01
CA PRO A 37 12.75 16.89 6.19
C PRO A 37 11.37 17.33 6.67
N ASP A 38 10.44 17.54 5.74
CA ASP A 38 9.00 17.75 6.02
C ASP A 38 8.19 16.47 5.79
N ALA A 39 7.10 16.33 6.54
CA ALA A 39 6.18 15.19 6.40
C ALA A 39 5.27 15.39 5.19
N ILE A 40 5.10 14.34 4.39
CA ILE A 40 3.95 14.22 3.49
C ILE A 40 2.98 13.26 4.16
N ILE A 41 1.84 13.80 4.62
CA ILE A 41 0.78 13.02 5.26
C ILE A 41 -0.46 13.09 4.37
N GLU A 42 -0.88 11.94 3.86
CA GLU A 42 -2.16 11.82 3.19
C GLU A 42 -3.29 11.91 4.23
N LYS A 43 -4.18 12.88 4.07
CA LYS A 43 -5.24 13.21 5.04
C LYS A 43 -6.29 12.09 5.17
N GLU A 44 -6.45 11.27 4.14
CA GLU A 44 -7.49 10.24 4.06
C GLU A 44 -6.92 8.92 3.53
N ILE A 45 -6.35 8.11 4.43
CA ILE A 45 -6.10 6.71 4.12
C ILE A 45 -7.35 5.92 4.50
N ALA A 46 -8.17 5.59 3.51
CA ALA A 46 -9.31 4.71 3.74
C ALA A 46 -8.83 3.38 4.33
N THR A 47 -9.43 2.97 5.45
CA THR A 47 -9.11 1.67 6.04
C THR A 47 -9.65 0.58 5.12
N ILE A 48 -8.75 -0.16 4.48
CA ILE A 48 -9.13 -1.25 3.59
C ILE A 48 -9.58 -2.46 4.44
N PRO A 49 -10.80 -2.99 4.22
CA PRO A 49 -11.28 -4.18 4.93
C PRO A 49 -10.52 -5.42 4.47
N GLY A 50 -10.25 -6.32 5.42
CA GLY A 50 -9.72 -7.65 5.17
C GLY A 50 -10.82 -8.65 4.80
N LEU A 51 -10.42 -9.92 4.69
CA LEU A 51 -11.31 -11.03 4.34
C LEU A 51 -12.52 -11.17 5.29
N ASP A 52 -12.41 -10.69 6.52
CA ASP A 52 -13.44 -10.80 7.57
C ASP A 52 -14.18 -9.48 7.83
N GLY A 53 -13.95 -8.44 7.02
CA GLY A 53 -14.55 -7.11 7.16
C GLY A 53 -13.91 -6.20 8.22
N ARG A 54 -13.00 -6.71 9.06
CA ARG A 54 -12.17 -5.86 9.94
C ARG A 54 -11.09 -5.18 9.13
N LYS A 55 -10.40 -4.19 9.70
CA LYS A 55 -9.17 -3.60 9.11
C LYS A 55 -8.23 -4.72 8.64
N MET A 56 -7.77 -4.65 7.39
CA MET A 56 -6.83 -5.63 6.85
C MET A 56 -5.51 -5.57 7.64
N SER A 57 -5.07 -6.71 8.17
CA SER A 57 -3.82 -6.84 8.92
C SER A 57 -3.27 -8.26 8.83
N LYS A 58 -1.93 -8.37 8.71
CA LYS A 58 -1.23 -9.66 8.79
C LYS A 58 -1.48 -10.35 10.14
N SER A 59 -1.54 -9.60 11.23
CA SER A 59 -1.77 -10.15 12.58
C SER A 59 -3.16 -10.75 12.76
N TYR A 60 -4.15 -10.31 11.98
CA TYR A 60 -5.50 -10.87 12.00
C TYR A 60 -5.67 -12.05 11.04
N GLY A 61 -4.66 -12.34 10.21
CA GLY A 61 -4.76 -13.39 9.20
C GLY A 61 -5.81 -13.12 8.11
N ASN A 62 -6.27 -11.88 7.97
CA ASN A 62 -7.36 -11.49 7.07
C ASN A 62 -6.88 -10.78 5.79
N VAL A 63 -5.63 -11.00 5.39
CA VAL A 63 -4.99 -10.32 4.25
C VAL A 63 -5.42 -10.89 2.90
N ILE A 64 -5.45 -10.03 1.89
CA ILE A 64 -5.60 -10.42 0.48
C ILE A 64 -4.20 -10.46 -0.15
N PRO A 65 -3.73 -11.61 -0.66
CA PRO A 65 -2.39 -11.73 -1.20
C PRO A 65 -2.33 -11.22 -2.66
N LEU A 66 -2.15 -9.92 -2.86
CA LEU A 66 -2.26 -9.23 -4.17
C LEU A 66 -1.40 -9.82 -5.29
N LEU A 67 -0.15 -10.21 -4.98
CA LEU A 67 0.83 -10.72 -5.96
C LEU A 67 0.96 -12.25 -5.95
N ALA A 68 0.06 -12.95 -5.26
CA ALA A 68 -0.01 -14.41 -5.33
C ALA A 68 -0.49 -14.86 -6.72
N PRO A 69 -0.24 -16.13 -7.11
CA PRO A 69 -0.78 -16.70 -8.33
C PRO A 69 -2.29 -16.49 -8.43
N GLU A 70 -2.79 -16.28 -9.65
CA GLU A 70 -4.18 -15.89 -9.91
C GLU A 70 -5.20 -16.78 -9.19
N LYS A 71 -5.00 -18.10 -9.23
CA LYS A 71 -5.87 -19.07 -8.56
C LYS A 71 -5.95 -18.84 -7.03
N GLN A 72 -4.82 -18.51 -6.40
CA GLN A 72 -4.76 -18.22 -4.97
C GLN A 72 -5.40 -16.85 -4.67
N PHE A 73 -5.11 -15.86 -5.50
CA PHE A 73 -5.70 -14.52 -5.38
C PHE A 73 -7.23 -14.57 -5.51
N ARG A 74 -7.77 -15.25 -6.56
CA ARG A 74 -9.21 -15.48 -6.74
C ARG A 74 -9.83 -16.17 -5.54
N LYS A 75 -9.20 -17.22 -5.03
CA LYS A 75 -9.67 -17.94 -3.84
C LYS A 75 -9.76 -17.03 -2.62
N ALA A 76 -8.84 -16.07 -2.47
CA ALA A 76 -8.90 -15.09 -1.39
C ALA A 76 -10.09 -14.14 -1.54
N ILE A 77 -10.31 -13.55 -2.72
CA ILE A 77 -11.46 -12.68 -2.98
C ILE A 77 -12.78 -13.41 -2.73
N MET A 78 -12.89 -14.67 -3.17
CA MET A 78 -14.11 -15.47 -2.98
C MET A 78 -14.42 -15.76 -1.50
N LYS A 79 -13.40 -15.73 -0.62
CA LYS A 79 -13.52 -15.95 0.82
C LYS A 79 -13.94 -14.72 1.62
N ILE A 80 -14.03 -13.54 1.01
CA ILE A 80 -14.46 -12.33 1.73
C ILE A 80 -15.83 -12.58 2.37
N THR A 81 -15.96 -12.32 3.66
CA THR A 81 -17.22 -12.46 4.40
C THR A 81 -18.25 -11.45 3.90
N THR A 82 -19.47 -11.92 3.69
CA THR A 82 -20.64 -11.11 3.31
C THR A 82 -21.79 -11.46 4.26
N ASP A 83 -22.89 -10.69 4.23
CA ASP A 83 -24.08 -11.06 5.00
C ASP A 83 -24.84 -12.25 4.37
N SER A 84 -25.93 -12.66 5.02
CA SER A 84 -26.74 -13.83 4.64
C SER A 84 -27.93 -13.49 3.73
N LYS A 85 -27.96 -12.33 3.08
CA LYS A 85 -29.05 -11.95 2.17
C LYS A 85 -29.09 -12.86 0.94
N SER A 86 -30.29 -13.24 0.53
CA SER A 86 -30.56 -13.97 -0.71
C SER A 86 -30.26 -13.14 -1.96
N VAL A 87 -30.36 -13.74 -3.14
CA VAL A 87 -30.08 -13.07 -4.42
C VAL A 87 -31.07 -11.94 -4.69
N ASP A 88 -32.36 -12.18 -4.44
CA ASP A 88 -33.44 -11.24 -4.71
C ASP A 88 -33.43 -10.05 -3.74
N GLU A 89 -32.86 -10.23 -2.54
CA GLU A 89 -32.78 -9.17 -1.54
C GLU A 89 -31.78 -8.06 -1.90
N PRO A 90 -32.19 -6.77 -1.78
CA PRO A 90 -31.30 -5.63 -1.89
C PRO A 90 -30.12 -5.67 -0.92
N LYS A 91 -28.93 -5.37 -1.45
CA LYS A 91 -27.66 -5.34 -0.72
C LYS A 91 -27.26 -3.90 -0.46
N ASP A 92 -26.52 -3.68 0.63
CA ASP A 92 -26.02 -2.36 0.99
C ASP A 92 -24.53 -2.25 0.61
N PRO A 93 -24.17 -1.42 -0.39
CA PRO A 93 -22.78 -1.19 -0.77
C PRO A 93 -21.94 -0.62 0.39
N GLY A 94 -22.54 0.19 1.27
CA GLY A 94 -21.82 0.91 2.34
C GLY A 94 -21.31 0.00 3.46
N THR A 95 -21.89 -1.18 3.63
CA THR A 95 -21.49 -2.17 4.64
C THR A 95 -20.81 -3.41 4.04
N CYS A 96 -20.68 -3.48 2.71
CA CYS A 96 -20.11 -4.64 2.04
C CYS A 96 -18.60 -4.50 1.81
N SER A 97 -17.80 -5.36 2.46
CA SER A 97 -16.34 -5.41 2.29
C SER A 97 -15.89 -5.63 0.84
N VAL A 98 -16.67 -6.39 0.06
CA VAL A 98 -16.38 -6.63 -1.37
C VAL A 98 -16.51 -5.33 -2.17
N PHE A 99 -17.55 -4.55 -1.88
CA PHE A 99 -17.77 -3.27 -2.55
C PHE A 99 -16.69 -2.26 -2.15
N ALA A 100 -16.37 -2.14 -0.86
CA ALA A 100 -15.31 -1.27 -0.37
C ALA A 100 -13.94 -1.59 -1.03
N LEU A 101 -13.62 -2.87 -1.25
CA LEU A 101 -12.40 -3.26 -1.96
C LEU A 101 -12.47 -2.93 -3.46
N TYR A 102 -13.62 -3.16 -4.10
CA TYR A 102 -13.83 -2.82 -5.51
C TYR A 102 -13.63 -1.33 -5.78
N GLN A 103 -14.05 -0.45 -4.88
CA GLN A 103 -13.87 1.00 -5.01
C GLN A 103 -12.39 1.42 -5.11
N CYS A 104 -11.46 0.66 -4.55
CA CYS A 104 -10.03 0.95 -4.64
C CYS A 104 -9.46 0.75 -6.06
N PHE A 105 -10.19 0.05 -6.94
CA PHE A 105 -9.70 -0.39 -8.26
C PHE A 105 -10.69 -0.07 -9.41
N SER A 106 -11.66 0.81 -9.17
CA SER A 106 -12.71 1.13 -10.15
C SER A 106 -12.97 2.62 -10.22
N GLY A 107 -13.44 3.08 -11.38
CA GLY A 107 -13.84 4.47 -11.60
C GLY A 107 -15.20 4.79 -10.98
N LYS A 108 -15.49 6.07 -10.72
CA LYS A 108 -16.76 6.51 -10.08
C LYS A 108 -18.02 5.98 -10.79
N ALA A 109 -18.04 6.01 -12.13
CA ALA A 109 -19.17 5.51 -12.90
C ALA A 109 -19.41 4.00 -12.72
N GLU A 110 -18.33 3.21 -12.62
CA GLU A 110 -18.42 1.76 -12.41
C GLU A 110 -18.86 1.44 -10.97
N GLN A 111 -18.38 2.22 -10.00
CA GLN A 111 -18.82 2.13 -8.60
C GLN A 111 -20.31 2.41 -8.45
N GLU A 112 -20.80 3.47 -9.08
CA GLU A 112 -22.24 3.83 -9.07
C GLU A 112 -23.07 2.74 -9.75
N ALA A 113 -22.65 2.25 -10.92
CA ALA A 113 -23.34 1.18 -11.62
C ALA A 113 -23.44 -0.10 -10.77
N LEU A 114 -22.35 -0.52 -10.11
CA LEU A 114 -22.38 -1.68 -9.22
C LEU A 114 -23.22 -1.42 -7.97
N ALA A 115 -23.16 -0.22 -7.39
CA ALA A 115 -23.97 0.16 -6.24
C ALA A 115 -25.47 0.11 -6.54
N ASP A 116 -25.87 0.53 -7.73
CA ASP A 116 -27.28 0.46 -8.15
C ASP A 116 -27.74 -0.99 -8.34
N ARG A 117 -26.90 -1.87 -8.89
CA ARG A 117 -27.19 -3.31 -8.96
C ARG A 117 -27.33 -3.94 -7.58
N TYR A 118 -26.52 -3.52 -6.60
CA TYR A 118 -26.66 -3.95 -5.21
C TYR A 118 -28.02 -3.55 -4.65
N ARG A 119 -28.43 -2.29 -4.83
CA ARG A 119 -29.69 -1.73 -4.29
C ARG A 119 -30.93 -2.28 -4.98
N ALA A 120 -30.84 -2.61 -6.28
CA ALA A 120 -31.95 -3.16 -7.05
C ALA A 120 -32.34 -4.59 -6.64
N GLY A 121 -31.41 -5.36 -6.04
CA GLY A 121 -31.59 -6.79 -5.83
C GLY A 121 -31.34 -7.60 -7.10
N GLY A 122 -31.49 -8.93 -7.03
CA GLY A 122 -31.26 -9.85 -8.15
C GLY A 122 -29.79 -10.18 -8.44
N MET A 123 -28.86 -9.68 -7.63
CA MET A 123 -27.43 -10.00 -7.68
C MET A 123 -27.01 -10.78 -6.44
N GLY A 124 -26.33 -11.91 -6.63
CA GLY A 124 -25.71 -12.66 -5.52
C GLY A 124 -24.32 -12.15 -5.16
N TYR A 125 -23.86 -12.39 -3.93
CA TYR A 125 -22.48 -12.03 -3.52
C TYR A 125 -21.39 -12.76 -4.30
N GLY A 126 -21.68 -13.95 -4.84
CA GLY A 126 -20.75 -14.66 -5.72
C GLY A 126 -20.44 -13.88 -6.99
N GLU A 127 -21.46 -13.23 -7.57
CA GLU A 127 -21.29 -12.36 -8.74
C GLU A 127 -20.52 -11.10 -8.35
N ALA A 128 -20.89 -10.43 -7.25
CA ALA A 128 -20.17 -9.26 -6.78
C ALA A 128 -18.67 -9.52 -6.51
N LYS A 129 -18.35 -10.67 -5.91
CA LYS A 129 -16.97 -11.12 -5.71
C LYS A 129 -16.25 -11.40 -7.02
N GLN A 130 -16.95 -11.89 -8.03
CA GLN A 130 -16.39 -12.12 -9.36
C GLN A 130 -16.07 -10.79 -10.04
N ILE A 131 -16.99 -9.83 -10.04
CA ILE A 131 -16.76 -8.47 -10.57
C ILE A 131 -15.57 -7.81 -9.86
N CYS A 132 -15.52 -7.90 -8.54
CA CYS A 132 -14.39 -7.41 -7.76
C CYS A 132 -13.08 -8.09 -8.15
N PHE A 133 -13.06 -9.41 -8.27
CA PHE A 133 -11.88 -10.15 -8.71
C PHE A 133 -11.42 -9.71 -10.09
N ASP A 134 -12.32 -9.56 -11.05
CA ASP A 134 -11.98 -9.22 -12.43
C ASP A 134 -11.35 -7.83 -12.53
N ALA A 135 -11.90 -6.82 -11.83
CA ALA A 135 -11.33 -5.48 -11.76
C ALA A 135 -9.92 -5.48 -11.14
N LEU A 136 -9.75 -6.13 -9.98
CA LEU A 136 -8.44 -6.20 -9.34
C LEU A 136 -7.44 -7.03 -10.16
N ASN A 137 -7.90 -8.10 -10.81
CA ASN A 137 -7.03 -8.97 -11.59
C ASN A 137 -6.53 -8.28 -12.86
N ALA A 138 -7.35 -7.45 -13.51
CA ALA A 138 -6.95 -6.65 -14.65
C ALA A 138 -5.78 -5.73 -14.29
N GLU A 139 -5.88 -4.99 -13.18
CA GLU A 139 -4.83 -4.08 -12.71
C GLU A 139 -3.56 -4.82 -12.24
N LEU A 140 -3.73 -5.95 -11.53
CA LEU A 140 -2.62 -6.64 -10.90
C LEU A 140 -1.93 -7.68 -11.79
N LYS A 141 -2.41 -7.93 -13.02
CA LYS A 141 -1.86 -8.98 -13.89
C LYS A 141 -0.40 -8.73 -14.21
N GLU A 142 -0.07 -7.58 -14.80
CA GLU A 142 1.30 -7.23 -15.18
C GLU A 142 2.23 -7.11 -13.95
N PRO A 143 1.86 -6.38 -12.88
CA PRO A 143 2.66 -6.34 -11.65
C PRO A 143 2.95 -7.72 -11.05
N ARG A 144 1.98 -8.63 -11.12
CA ARG A 144 2.13 -10.02 -10.63
C ARG A 144 3.11 -10.80 -11.49
N GLU A 145 3.04 -10.69 -12.82
CA GLU A 145 3.98 -11.34 -13.73
C GLU A 145 5.41 -10.86 -13.48
N ILE A 146 5.61 -9.54 -13.37
CA ILE A 146 6.92 -8.94 -13.05
C ILE A 146 7.42 -9.42 -11.68
N TYR A 147 6.55 -9.41 -10.66
CA TYR A 147 6.90 -9.88 -9.33
C TYR A 147 7.37 -11.34 -9.35
N GLN A 148 6.63 -12.23 -10.03
CA GLN A 148 6.99 -13.65 -10.10
C GLN A 148 8.31 -13.86 -10.86
N GLN A 149 8.53 -13.14 -11.96
CA GLN A 149 9.80 -13.19 -12.70
C GLN A 149 10.99 -12.77 -11.80
N ILE A 150 10.87 -11.64 -11.10
CA ILE A 150 11.94 -11.14 -10.22
C ILE A 150 12.15 -12.07 -9.02
N ARG A 151 11.08 -12.60 -8.42
CA ARG A 151 11.18 -13.48 -7.26
C ARG A 151 11.81 -14.84 -7.57
N ASN A 152 11.56 -15.36 -8.77
CA ASN A 152 12.11 -16.65 -9.20
C ASN A 152 13.55 -16.54 -9.74
N ASP A 153 14.00 -15.32 -10.09
CA ASP A 153 15.37 -15.03 -10.51
C ASP A 153 16.14 -14.29 -9.42
N LYS A 154 16.82 -15.05 -8.55
CA LYS A 154 17.66 -14.49 -7.47
C LYS A 154 18.79 -13.61 -8.00
N THR A 155 19.35 -13.94 -9.16
CA THR A 155 20.46 -13.18 -9.75
C THR A 155 19.97 -11.80 -10.18
N LYS A 156 18.84 -11.73 -10.88
CA LYS A 156 18.21 -10.47 -11.27
C LYS A 156 17.80 -9.65 -10.04
N LEU A 157 17.18 -10.26 -9.04
CA LEU A 157 16.80 -9.57 -7.80
C LEU A 157 18.02 -8.96 -7.10
N ASN A 158 19.09 -9.74 -6.92
CA ASN A 158 20.31 -9.24 -6.28
C ASN A 158 20.96 -8.12 -7.10
N GLY A 159 21.02 -8.26 -8.43
CA GLY A 159 21.56 -7.21 -9.30
C GLY A 159 20.79 -5.88 -9.19
N ILE A 160 19.46 -5.93 -9.10
CA ILE A 160 18.63 -4.73 -8.87
C ILE A 160 18.96 -4.09 -7.51
N LEU A 161 19.05 -4.90 -6.45
CA LEU A 161 19.36 -4.41 -5.10
C LEU A 161 20.78 -3.83 -5.01
N GLU A 162 21.76 -4.46 -5.65
CA GLU A 162 23.14 -3.99 -5.70
C GLU A 162 23.26 -2.68 -6.46
N SER A 163 22.59 -2.55 -7.61
CA SER A 163 22.55 -1.30 -8.38
C SER A 163 21.92 -0.17 -7.54
N GLY A 164 20.82 -0.44 -6.84
CA GLY A 164 20.18 0.52 -5.94
C GLY A 164 21.10 0.92 -4.78
N ARG A 165 21.75 -0.06 -4.14
CA ARG A 165 22.74 0.15 -3.07
C ARG A 165 23.87 1.06 -3.54
N ASP A 166 24.42 0.82 -4.72
CA ASP A 166 25.59 1.55 -5.20
C ASP A 166 25.24 3.02 -5.50
N LYS A 167 24.07 3.27 -6.09
CA LYS A 167 23.53 4.63 -6.27
C LYS A 167 23.31 5.34 -4.93
N ALA A 168 22.64 4.66 -3.98
CA ALA A 168 22.39 5.21 -2.65
C ALA A 168 23.69 5.49 -1.89
N ARG A 169 24.68 4.59 -1.99
CA ARG A 169 25.97 4.71 -1.29
C ARG A 169 26.75 5.95 -1.71
N VAL A 170 26.67 6.38 -2.96
CA VAL A 170 27.32 7.63 -3.42
C VAL A 170 26.80 8.82 -2.62
N ILE A 171 25.48 8.97 -2.53
CA ILE A 171 24.83 10.06 -1.79
C ILE A 171 25.12 9.94 -0.28
N ALA A 172 24.99 8.73 0.28
CA ALA A 172 25.23 8.48 1.70
C ALA A 172 26.67 8.81 2.11
N ARG A 173 27.66 8.48 1.26
CA ARG A 173 29.07 8.81 1.51
C ARG A 173 29.27 10.32 1.55
N GLN A 174 28.75 11.06 0.57
CA GLN A 174 28.85 12.52 0.56
C GLN A 174 28.30 13.14 1.86
N VAL A 175 27.13 12.71 2.32
CA VAL A 175 26.56 13.18 3.60
C VAL A 175 27.45 12.80 4.78
N THR A 176 27.94 11.55 4.81
CA THR A 176 28.79 11.05 5.90
C THR A 176 30.12 11.77 5.96
N ASP A 177 30.74 12.07 4.81
CA ASP A 177 32.01 12.79 4.73
C ASP A 177 31.84 14.23 5.23
N ARG A 178 30.74 14.91 4.88
CA ARG A 178 30.40 16.23 5.47
C ARG A 178 30.24 16.16 6.98
N VAL A 179 29.56 15.13 7.48
CA VAL A 179 29.39 14.93 8.93
C VAL A 179 30.75 14.75 9.61
N ARG A 180 31.62 13.90 9.06
CA ARG A 180 32.96 13.59 9.62
C ARG A 180 33.84 14.82 9.69
N ASP A 181 33.93 15.56 8.58
CA ASP A 181 34.68 16.83 8.52
C ASP A 181 34.22 17.81 9.63
N LYS A 182 32.91 17.97 9.79
CA LYS A 182 32.33 18.90 10.77
C LYS A 182 32.52 18.49 12.23
N VAL A 183 32.72 17.20 12.50
CA VAL A 183 33.01 16.69 13.85
C VAL A 183 34.50 16.41 14.07
N GLY A 184 35.36 16.69 13.08
CA GLY A 184 36.82 16.54 13.17
C GLY A 184 37.34 15.11 12.99
N LEU A 185 36.70 14.30 12.14
CA LEU A 185 37.05 12.89 11.84
C LEU A 185 37.45 12.66 10.38
#